data_AF-A0A455WBQ6-F1
#
_entry.id   AF-A0A455WBQ6-F1
#
_cell.length_a   1.000
_cell.length_b   1.000
_cell.length_c   1.000
_cell.angle_alpha   90.00
_cell.angle_beta   90.00
_cell.angle_gamma   90.00
#
_symmetry.space_group_name_H-M   'P 1'
#
loop_
_entity.id
_entity.type
_entity.pdbx_description
1 polymer ?
#
loop_
_entity_poly.entity_id
_entity_poly.type
_entity_poly.pdbx_seq_one_letter_code
_entity_poly.pdbx_strand_id
1 'polypeptide(L)'
;MFVLTHNFTFFKLVRDWISRKNKRDNQNIANFYVVKANNEVPRTSTYTNAGSALTLYNSEYHYIFSRLYSLKNQQTLETDDHFLAANLSRKLLESFLSFKFPKNRGNFANLFNAAVLASKNPEDEGKEKIRKFINQYSHNDLIETNEEFVENLIGEGVTVISDIFDWINELDKKHYQEMMEVVA
;
A
#
# COMPACT_ATOMS: atom_id res chain seq x y z
N MET A 1 29.37 -2.53 -2.84
CA MET A 1 28.38 -3.18 -3.73
C MET A 1 27.04 -2.49 -3.49
N PHE A 2 26.35 -2.10 -4.57
CA PHE A 2 25.02 -1.50 -4.48
C PHE A 2 24.00 -2.44 -5.14
N VAL A 3 22.85 -2.63 -4.50
CA VAL A 3 21.74 -3.43 -5.03
C VAL A 3 20.51 -2.52 -5.09
N LEU A 4 20.04 -2.25 -6.30
CA LEU A 4 18.85 -1.44 -6.55
C LEU A 4 17.73 -2.35 -7.05
N THR A 5 16.54 -2.25 -6.47
CA THR A 5 15.39 -3.04 -6.90
C THR A 5 14.08 -2.35 -6.56
N HIS A 6 13.10 -2.53 -7.43
CA HIS A 6 11.69 -2.18 -7.18
C HIS A 6 10.86 -3.41 -6.80
N ASN A 7 11.47 -4.60 -6.77
CA ASN A 7 10.80 -5.86 -6.47
C ASN A 7 10.96 -6.20 -4.97
N PHE A 8 9.85 -6.15 -4.24
CA PHE A 8 9.85 -6.40 -2.79
C PHE A 8 10.35 -7.80 -2.42
N THR A 9 9.98 -8.83 -3.19
CA THR A 9 10.43 -10.21 -2.95
C THR A 9 11.94 -10.34 -3.07
N PHE A 10 12.53 -9.73 -4.10
CA PHE A 10 13.98 -9.73 -4.27
C PHE A 10 14.68 -8.93 -3.16
N PHE A 11 14.17 -7.75 -2.82
CA PHE A 11 14.66 -6.96 -1.69
C PHE A 11 14.68 -7.78 -0.40
N LYS A 12 13.57 -8.48 -0.09
CA LYS A 12 13.45 -9.33 1.09
C LYS A 12 14.51 -10.43 1.11
N LEU A 13 14.74 -11.12 -0.01
CA LEU A 13 15.76 -12.17 -0.10
C LEU A 13 17.16 -11.64 0.22
N VAL A 14 17.51 -10.47 -0.33
CA VAL A 14 18.79 -9.80 -0.08
C VAL A 14 18.90 -9.35 1.37
N ARG A 15 17.86 -8.71 1.90
CA ARG A 15 17.79 -8.26 3.29
C ARG A 15 17.96 -9.43 4.26
N ASP A 16 17.20 -10.51 4.07
CA ASP A 16 17.23 -11.66 4.97
C ASP A 16 18.59 -12.39 4.91
N TRP A 17 19.22 -12.45 3.72
CA TRP A 17 20.58 -12.95 3.57
C TRP A 17 21.59 -12.13 4.37
N ILE A 18 21.55 -10.81 4.25
CA ILE A 18 22.41 -9.88 4.99
C ILE A 18 22.16 -10.00 6.50
N SER A 19 20.90 -9.98 6.96
CA SER A 19 20.56 -10.09 8.38
C SER A 19 21.06 -11.39 8.99
N ARG A 20 20.98 -12.52 8.27
CA ARG A 20 21.54 -13.80 8.73
C ARG A 20 23.07 -13.73 8.86
N LYS A 21 23.75 -13.10 7.90
CA LYS A 21 25.21 -12.93 7.94
C LYS A 21 25.65 -12.02 9.08
N ASN A 22 24.98 -10.87 9.25
CA ASN A 22 25.19 -9.94 10.36
C ASN A 22 25.07 -10.64 11.72
N LYS A 23 24.02 -11.45 11.91
CA LYS A 23 23.81 -12.21 13.14
C LYS A 23 24.91 -13.25 13.37
N ARG A 24 25.33 -13.97 12.32
CA ARG A 24 26.37 -15.01 12.41
C ARG A 24 27.73 -14.43 12.79
N ASP A 25 28.08 -13.30 12.19
CA ASP A 25 29.42 -12.72 12.29
C ASP A 25 29.49 -11.57 13.34
N ASN A 26 28.39 -11.33 14.08
CA ASN A 26 28.21 -10.25 15.06
C ASN A 26 28.66 -8.86 14.55
N GLN A 27 28.22 -8.51 13.35
CA GLN A 27 28.57 -7.26 12.66
C GLN A 27 27.35 -6.66 11.97
N ASN A 28 27.44 -5.39 11.58
CA ASN A 28 26.45 -4.75 10.73
C ASN A 28 27.10 -4.28 9.42
N ILE A 29 26.96 -5.06 8.34
CA ILE A 29 27.71 -4.83 7.10
C ILE A 29 26.92 -4.11 6.00
N ALA A 30 25.66 -3.75 6.23
CA ALA A 30 24.84 -3.09 5.22
C ALA A 30 23.76 -2.18 5.81
N ASN A 31 23.40 -1.17 5.02
CA ASN A 31 22.29 -0.28 5.29
C ASN A 31 21.23 -0.44 4.19
N PHE A 32 19.97 -0.24 4.55
CA PHE A 32 18.84 -0.30 3.63
C PHE A 32 18.25 1.10 3.44
N TYR A 33 17.90 1.43 2.21
CA TYR A 33 17.40 2.76 1.85
C TYR A 33 16.16 2.64 0.96
N VAL A 34 15.31 3.66 1.01
CA VAL A 34 14.22 3.90 0.06
C VAL A 34 14.60 5.10 -0.79
N VAL A 35 14.53 4.93 -2.11
CA VAL A 35 14.71 6.02 -3.07
C VAL A 35 13.34 6.63 -3.35
N LYS A 36 13.24 7.95 -3.24
CA LYS A 36 12.07 8.73 -3.61
C LYS A 36 12.45 9.67 -4.76
N ALA A 37 11.61 9.72 -5.78
CA ALA A 37 11.72 10.77 -6.77
C ALA A 37 11.15 12.07 -6.20
N ASN A 38 11.72 13.20 -6.61
CA ASN A 38 11.14 14.51 -6.37
C ASN A 38 10.65 15.06 -7.72
N ASN A 39 9.56 15.83 -7.70
CA ASN A 39 8.98 16.45 -8.89
C ASN A 39 9.60 17.82 -9.25
N GLU A 40 10.77 18.13 -8.71
CA GLU A 40 11.53 19.33 -9.10
C GLU A 40 11.95 19.26 -10.58
N VAL A 41 12.17 20.40 -11.22
CA VAL A 41 12.71 20.47 -12.59
C VAL A 41 14.09 21.14 -12.54
N PRO A 42 15.19 20.43 -12.90
CA PRO A 42 15.24 19.05 -13.43
C PRO A 42 14.89 18.00 -12.36
N ARG A 43 14.34 16.86 -12.79
CA ARG A 43 13.92 15.76 -11.90
C ARG A 43 15.08 15.29 -11.04
N THR A 44 14.92 15.39 -9.73
CA THR A 44 15.89 14.90 -8.74
C THR A 44 15.34 13.68 -8.01
N SER A 45 16.20 13.00 -7.26
CA SER A 45 15.79 11.90 -6.38
C SER A 45 16.59 11.95 -5.11
N THR A 46 15.94 11.64 -4.00
CA THR A 46 16.55 11.52 -2.69
C THR A 46 16.48 10.08 -2.25
N TYR A 47 17.37 9.68 -1.34
CA TYR A 47 17.25 8.41 -0.66
C TYR A 47 17.25 8.66 0.84
N THR A 48 16.45 7.88 1.55
CA THR A 48 16.30 7.95 3.00
C THR A 48 16.47 6.57 3.58
N ASN A 49 16.84 6.48 4.87
CA ASN A 49 16.92 5.19 5.54
C ASN A 49 15.58 4.44 5.41
N ALA A 50 15.65 3.15 5.09
CA ALA A 50 14.46 2.32 5.04
C ALA A 50 13.82 2.26 6.43
N GLY A 51 12.54 2.61 6.50
CA GLY A 51 11.78 2.54 7.75
C GLY A 51 11.70 1.11 8.30
N SER A 52 11.37 0.99 9.59
CA SER A 52 11.19 -0.28 10.29
C SER A 52 10.26 -1.24 9.55
N ALA A 53 9.24 -0.72 8.86
CA ALA A 53 8.32 -1.54 8.07
C ALA A 53 9.00 -2.36 6.96
N LEU A 54 10.07 -1.84 6.34
CA LEU A 54 10.81 -2.56 5.31
C LEU A 54 11.87 -3.49 5.90
N THR A 55 12.38 -3.20 7.08
CA THR A 55 13.47 -3.97 7.70
C THR A 55 12.95 -5.08 8.61
N LEU A 56 11.78 -4.91 9.23
CA LEU A 56 11.19 -5.84 10.20
C LEU A 56 10.13 -6.77 9.60
N TYR A 57 9.28 -6.27 8.68
CA TYR A 57 8.16 -7.09 8.23
C TYR A 57 8.55 -8.15 7.20
N ASN A 58 7.91 -9.32 7.31
CA ASN A 58 8.20 -10.49 6.49
C ASN A 58 7.33 -10.62 5.24
N SER A 59 6.33 -9.77 5.04
CA SER A 59 5.53 -9.80 3.82
C SER A 59 5.27 -8.39 3.29
N GLU A 60 5.09 -8.30 1.96
CA GLU A 60 4.71 -7.07 1.29
C GLU A 60 3.40 -6.54 1.89
N TYR A 61 2.47 -7.43 2.24
CA TYR A 61 1.20 -7.09 2.88
C TYR A 61 1.35 -6.19 4.12
N HIS A 62 2.21 -6.55 5.07
CA HIS A 62 2.43 -5.74 6.29
C HIS A 62 3.03 -4.38 5.96
N TYR A 63 3.98 -4.34 5.02
CA TYR A 63 4.54 -3.07 4.54
C TYR A 63 3.44 -2.19 3.92
N ILE A 64 2.63 -2.73 3.01
CA ILE A 64 1.53 -2.01 2.35
C ILE A 64 0.54 -1.47 3.39
N PHE A 65 0.12 -2.32 4.34
CA PHE A 65 -0.79 -1.92 5.42
C PHE A 65 -0.19 -0.78 6.24
N SER A 66 1.04 -0.93 6.74
CA SER A 66 1.73 0.08 7.54
C SER A 66 1.92 1.41 6.78
N ARG A 67 2.27 1.34 5.50
CA ARG A 67 2.42 2.53 4.65
C ARG A 67 1.10 3.25 4.48
N LEU A 68 0.04 2.58 4.04
CA LEU A 68 -1.29 3.20 3.90
C LEU A 68 -1.79 3.75 5.24
N TYR A 69 -1.55 3.03 6.34
CA TYR A 69 -1.95 3.50 7.66
C TYR A 69 -1.22 4.80 8.04
N SER A 70 0.08 4.92 7.74
CA SER A 70 0.81 6.17 7.95
C SER A 70 0.30 7.34 7.09
N LEU A 71 -0.20 7.04 5.88
CA LEU A 71 -0.76 8.03 4.96
C LEU A 71 -2.15 8.51 5.40
N LYS A 72 -2.94 7.65 6.07
CA LYS A 72 -4.27 8.02 6.63
C LYS A 72 -4.22 9.23 7.57
N ASN A 73 -3.11 9.41 8.29
CA ASN A 73 -2.95 10.46 9.29
C ASN A 73 -2.34 11.77 8.75
N GLN A 74 -2.02 11.83 7.45
CA GLN A 74 -1.46 13.04 6.84
C GLN A 74 -2.59 13.99 6.41
N GLN A 75 -2.40 15.29 6.66
CA GLN A 75 -3.38 16.31 6.25
C GLN A 75 -3.45 16.46 4.73
N THR A 76 -2.31 16.29 4.05
CA THR A 76 -2.19 16.32 2.60
C THR A 76 -1.16 15.29 2.18
N LEU A 77 -1.45 14.56 1.10
CA LEU A 77 -0.48 13.71 0.42
C LEU A 77 0.25 14.57 -0.62
N GLU A 78 1.54 14.31 -0.85
CA GLU A 78 2.23 14.92 -1.99
C GLU A 78 1.71 14.27 -3.29
N THR A 79 1.82 14.96 -4.44
CA THR A 79 1.28 14.49 -5.73
C THR A 79 1.71 13.05 -6.08
N ASP A 80 2.95 12.67 -5.77
CA ASP A 80 3.49 11.32 -5.99
C ASP A 80 2.91 10.27 -5.02
N ASP A 81 2.51 10.69 -3.81
CA ASP A 81 1.93 9.80 -2.81
C ASP A 81 0.50 9.38 -3.19
N HIS A 82 -0.18 10.09 -4.09
CA HIS A 82 -1.54 9.73 -4.51
C HIS A 82 -1.61 8.50 -5.41
N PHE A 83 -0.80 8.46 -6.47
CA PHE A 83 -0.70 7.28 -7.33
C PHE A 83 -0.15 6.09 -6.56
N LEU A 84 0.81 6.34 -5.66
CA LEU A 84 1.29 5.33 -4.74
C LEU A 84 0.15 4.81 -3.85
N ALA A 85 -0.63 5.70 -3.23
CA ALA A 85 -1.74 5.34 -2.37
C ALA A 85 -2.78 4.49 -3.10
N ALA A 86 -3.18 4.86 -4.32
CA ALA A 86 -4.12 4.06 -5.11
C ALA A 86 -3.61 2.65 -5.42
N ASN A 87 -2.36 2.55 -5.87
CA ASN A 87 -1.72 1.27 -6.17
C ASN A 87 -1.60 0.39 -4.93
N LEU A 88 -1.18 0.97 -3.82
CA LEU A 88 -1.07 0.27 -2.54
C LEU A 88 -2.45 -0.16 -2.03
N SER A 89 -3.47 0.70 -2.12
CA SER A 89 -4.85 0.42 -1.73
C SER A 89 -5.44 -0.77 -2.50
N ARG A 90 -5.20 -0.83 -3.81
CA ARG A 90 -5.58 -1.99 -4.63
C ARG A 90 -4.93 -3.26 -4.13
N LYS A 91 -3.60 -3.26 -3.98
CA LYS A 91 -2.85 -4.43 -3.51
C LYS A 91 -3.28 -4.88 -2.12
N LEU A 92 -3.59 -3.94 -1.22
CA LEU A 92 -4.09 -4.22 0.12
C LEU A 92 -5.42 -4.96 0.07
N LEU A 93 -6.42 -4.40 -0.63
CA LEU A 93 -7.74 -5.02 -0.76
C LEU A 93 -7.66 -6.35 -1.50
N GLU A 94 -6.94 -6.43 -2.60
CA GLU A 94 -6.81 -7.68 -3.36
C GLU A 94 -6.22 -8.80 -2.52
N SER A 95 -5.17 -8.49 -1.73
CA SER A 95 -4.56 -9.45 -0.81
C SER A 95 -5.53 -9.86 0.30
N PHE A 96 -6.12 -8.90 1.00
CA PHE A 96 -7.06 -9.15 2.10
C PHE A 96 -8.28 -9.95 1.64
N LEU A 97 -8.93 -9.50 0.57
CA LEU A 97 -10.13 -10.14 0.03
C LEU A 97 -9.81 -11.52 -0.53
N SER A 98 -8.62 -11.76 -1.10
CA SER A 98 -8.24 -13.09 -1.57
C SER A 98 -8.16 -14.11 -0.44
N PHE A 99 -7.80 -13.69 0.77
CA PHE A 99 -7.85 -14.57 1.95
C PHE A 99 -9.26 -14.70 2.52
N LYS A 100 -10.03 -13.61 2.55
CA LYS A 100 -11.40 -13.60 3.10
C LYS A 100 -12.41 -14.35 2.22
N PHE A 101 -12.28 -14.22 0.90
CA PHE A 101 -13.16 -14.76 -0.13
C PHE A 101 -12.38 -15.61 -1.15
N PRO A 102 -11.75 -16.72 -0.72
CA PRO A 102 -10.79 -17.46 -1.55
C PRO A 102 -11.38 -18.07 -2.83
N LYS A 103 -12.71 -18.24 -2.91
CA LYS A 103 -13.41 -18.72 -4.11
C LYS A 103 -13.27 -17.77 -5.31
N ASN A 104 -13.01 -16.48 -5.07
CA ASN A 104 -12.89 -15.45 -6.11
C ASN A 104 -11.43 -15.03 -6.37
N ARG A 105 -10.45 -15.74 -5.82
CA ARG A 105 -9.03 -15.40 -5.92
C ARG A 105 -8.60 -15.21 -7.38
N GLY A 106 -7.82 -14.15 -7.63
CA GLY A 106 -7.32 -13.81 -8.97
C GLY A 106 -8.29 -13.00 -9.83
N ASN A 107 -9.50 -12.70 -9.34
CA ASN A 107 -10.42 -11.76 -9.98
C ASN A 107 -10.86 -10.69 -8.99
N PHE A 108 -10.22 -9.51 -9.07
CA PHE A 108 -10.48 -8.40 -8.16
C PHE A 108 -11.95 -7.94 -8.19
N ALA A 109 -12.59 -7.91 -9.35
CA ALA A 109 -13.99 -7.50 -9.46
C ALA A 109 -14.93 -8.46 -8.69
N ASN A 110 -14.71 -9.78 -8.82
CA ASN A 110 -15.49 -10.78 -8.08
C ASN A 110 -15.20 -10.73 -6.57
N LEU A 111 -13.94 -10.50 -6.18
CA LEU A 111 -13.55 -10.28 -4.78
C LEU A 111 -14.28 -9.07 -4.19
N PHE A 112 -14.27 -7.95 -4.91
CA PHE A 112 -14.93 -6.71 -4.51
C PHE A 112 -16.43 -6.91 -4.36
N ASN A 113 -17.09 -7.50 -5.35
CA ASN A 113 -18.54 -7.74 -5.31
C ASN A 113 -18.93 -8.68 -4.16
N ALA A 114 -18.15 -9.73 -3.90
CA ALA A 114 -18.37 -10.61 -2.76
C ALA A 114 -18.23 -9.86 -1.41
N ALA A 115 -17.26 -8.94 -1.32
CA ALA A 115 -17.08 -8.10 -0.15
C ALA A 115 -18.26 -7.12 0.05
N VAL A 116 -18.75 -6.49 -1.02
CA VAL A 116 -19.93 -5.61 -0.99
C VAL A 116 -21.15 -6.37 -0.49
N LEU A 117 -21.43 -7.55 -1.04
CA LEU A 117 -22.55 -8.41 -0.62
C LEU A 117 -22.43 -8.88 0.84
N ALA A 118 -21.21 -9.05 1.35
CA ALA A 118 -20.95 -9.44 2.73
C ALA A 118 -20.95 -8.26 3.72
N SER A 119 -21.05 -7.02 3.22
CA SER A 119 -21.05 -5.82 4.05
C SER A 119 -22.41 -5.61 4.72
N LYS A 120 -22.40 -4.95 5.87
CA LYS A 120 -23.61 -4.57 6.61
C LYS A 120 -24.52 -3.65 5.82
N ASN A 121 -23.93 -2.77 5.01
CA ASN A 121 -24.65 -1.88 4.09
C ASN A 121 -24.10 -2.02 2.65
N PRO A 122 -24.64 -2.93 1.83
CA PRO A 122 -24.19 -3.13 0.45
C PRO A 122 -24.40 -1.93 -0.48
N GLU A 123 -25.42 -1.11 -0.23
CA GLU A 123 -25.80 0.06 -1.06
C GLU A 123 -25.03 1.35 -0.68
N ASP A 124 -24.01 1.23 0.16
CA ASP A 124 -23.18 2.33 0.61
C ASP A 124 -22.31 2.90 -0.53
N GLU A 125 -22.55 4.15 -0.89
CA GLU A 125 -21.83 4.89 -1.94
C GLU A 125 -20.32 4.97 -1.69
N GLY A 126 -19.86 4.85 -0.42
CA GLY A 126 -18.43 4.81 -0.08
C GLY A 126 -17.70 3.65 -0.76
N LYS A 127 -18.38 2.51 -0.96
CA LYS A 127 -17.79 1.35 -1.65
C LYS A 127 -17.56 1.64 -3.13
N GLU A 128 -18.49 2.35 -3.77
CA GLU A 128 -18.33 2.80 -5.15
C GLU A 128 -17.21 3.84 -5.28
N LYS A 129 -17.03 4.71 -4.29
CA LYS A 129 -15.89 5.62 -4.22
C LYS A 129 -14.56 4.87 -4.16
N ILE A 130 -14.44 3.87 -3.27
CA ILE A 130 -13.26 2.99 -3.18
C ILE A 130 -13.00 2.29 -4.53
N ARG A 131 -14.06 1.76 -5.17
CA ARG A 131 -13.97 1.06 -6.45
C ARG A 131 -13.45 1.96 -7.57
N LYS A 132 -13.99 3.18 -7.68
CA LYS A 132 -13.56 4.19 -8.65
C LYS A 132 -12.11 4.58 -8.40
N PHE A 133 -11.76 4.93 -7.17
CA PHE A 133 -10.39 5.29 -6.80
C PHE A 133 -9.39 4.20 -7.20
N ILE A 134 -9.67 2.95 -6.84
CA ILE A 134 -8.76 1.85 -7.19
C ILE A 134 -8.67 1.67 -8.71
N ASN A 135 -9.79 1.60 -9.44
CA ASN A 135 -9.74 1.31 -10.87
C ASN A 135 -9.15 2.46 -11.70
N GLN A 136 -9.45 3.70 -11.34
CA GLN A 136 -9.02 4.89 -12.06
C GLN A 136 -7.53 5.18 -11.85
N TYR A 137 -7.00 4.92 -10.66
CA TYR A 137 -5.65 5.35 -10.28
C TYR A 137 -4.62 4.20 -10.17
N SER A 138 -5.03 2.93 -10.32
CA SER A 138 -4.10 1.78 -10.33
C SER A 138 -3.69 1.28 -11.73
N HIS A 139 -4.36 1.74 -12.79
CA HIS A 139 -3.88 1.53 -14.15
C HIS A 139 -2.80 2.58 -14.44
N ASN A 140 -1.57 2.13 -14.65
CA ASN A 140 -0.44 2.94 -15.12
C ASN A 140 -0.65 3.57 -16.52
N ASP A 141 -1.82 3.42 -17.14
CA ASP A 141 -2.08 3.75 -18.55
C ASP A 141 -2.71 5.12 -18.79
N LEU A 142 -3.08 5.88 -17.76
CA LEU A 142 -3.58 7.25 -17.95
C LEU A 142 -2.43 8.26 -17.85
N ILE A 143 -1.74 8.43 -18.98
CA ILE A 143 -0.83 9.55 -19.27
C ILE A 143 -1.61 10.86 -19.57
N GLU A 144 -2.95 10.84 -19.59
CA GLU A 144 -3.77 12.05 -19.69
C GLU A 144 -4.13 12.58 -18.30
N THR A 145 -3.15 13.22 -17.65
CA THR A 145 -3.38 14.10 -16.50
C THR A 145 -4.11 15.37 -16.96
N ASN A 146 -5.45 15.37 -16.88
CA ASN A 146 -6.19 16.62 -16.79
C ASN A 146 -5.98 17.22 -15.37
N GLU A 147 -5.85 18.54 -15.25
CA GLU A 147 -5.61 19.21 -13.95
C GLU A 147 -6.72 18.88 -12.92
N GLU A 148 -7.97 18.78 -13.38
CA GLU A 148 -9.14 18.40 -12.58
C GLU A 148 -9.07 16.94 -12.06
N PHE A 149 -8.34 16.05 -12.75
CA PHE A 149 -8.11 14.66 -12.32
C PHE A 149 -7.16 14.59 -11.13
N VAL A 150 -6.15 15.47 -11.12
CA VAL A 150 -5.14 15.55 -10.05
C VAL A 150 -5.74 16.21 -8.80
N GLU A 151 -6.56 17.26 -8.95
CA GLU A 151 -7.21 17.91 -7.81
C GLU A 151 -8.20 17.01 -7.06
N ASN A 152 -9.02 16.24 -7.78
CA ASN A 152 -9.95 15.27 -7.17
C ASN A 152 -9.20 14.13 -6.46
N LEU A 153 -8.13 13.64 -7.07
CA LEU A 153 -7.23 12.64 -6.48
C LEU A 153 -6.56 13.18 -5.20
N ILE A 154 -6.19 14.47 -5.19
CA ILE A 154 -5.58 15.16 -4.06
C ILE A 154 -6.53 15.26 -2.86
N GLY A 155 -7.78 15.66 -3.10
CA GLY A 155 -8.78 15.82 -2.05
C GLY A 155 -9.33 14.52 -1.48
N GLU A 156 -9.38 13.44 -2.26
CA GLU A 156 -10.08 12.20 -1.86
C GLU A 156 -9.18 11.09 -1.32
N GLY A 157 -7.87 11.13 -1.60
CA GLY A 157 -6.96 10.01 -1.29
C GLY A 157 -6.94 9.60 0.19
N VAL A 158 -6.82 10.57 1.11
CA VAL A 158 -6.79 10.29 2.55
C VAL A 158 -8.10 9.69 3.06
N THR A 159 -9.23 10.24 2.60
CA THR A 159 -10.57 9.77 2.94
C THR A 159 -10.80 8.34 2.46
N VAL A 160 -10.44 8.04 1.20
CA VAL A 160 -10.59 6.68 0.65
C VAL A 160 -9.71 5.67 1.38
N ILE A 161 -8.50 6.04 1.80
CA ILE A 161 -7.65 5.17 2.63
C ILE A 161 -8.34 4.90 3.97
N SER A 162 -8.97 5.91 4.60
CA SER A 162 -9.74 5.70 5.82
C SER A 162 -10.89 4.74 5.59
N ASP A 163 -11.69 4.97 4.55
CA ASP A 163 -12.85 4.13 4.20
C ASP A 163 -12.43 2.67 3.95
N ILE A 164 -11.28 2.44 3.32
CA ILE A 164 -10.71 1.10 3.12
C ILE A 164 -10.42 0.41 4.45
N PHE A 165 -9.78 1.10 5.41
CA PHE A 165 -9.48 0.50 6.71
C PHE A 165 -10.74 0.25 7.52
N ASP A 166 -11.70 1.16 7.47
CA ASP A 166 -12.99 1.02 8.14
C ASP A 166 -13.77 -0.18 7.55
N TRP A 167 -13.69 -0.38 6.24
CA TRP A 167 -14.29 -1.53 5.57
C TRP A 167 -13.58 -2.86 5.86
N ILE A 168 -12.24 -2.87 5.94
CA ILE A 168 -11.48 -4.05 6.42
C ILE A 168 -11.90 -4.41 7.85
N ASN A 169 -12.00 -3.42 8.74
CA ASN A 169 -12.45 -3.61 10.12
C ASN A 169 -13.90 -4.11 10.20
N GLU A 170 -14.77 -3.64 9.30
CA GLU A 170 -16.15 -4.13 9.20
C GLU A 170 -16.20 -5.61 8.80
N LEU A 171 -15.45 -6.00 7.75
CA LEU A 171 -15.44 -7.35 7.20
C LEU A 171 -14.70 -8.36 8.09
N ASP A 172 -13.64 -7.91 8.77
CA ASP A 172 -12.84 -8.73 9.67
C ASP A 172 -12.16 -7.91 10.78
N LYS A 173 -12.94 -7.57 11.81
CA LYS A 173 -12.46 -6.82 12.97
C LYS A 173 -11.26 -7.46 13.65
N LYS A 174 -11.23 -8.79 13.77
CA LYS A 174 -10.13 -9.49 14.42
C LYS A 174 -8.83 -9.33 13.65
N HIS A 175 -8.86 -9.60 12.34
CA HIS A 175 -7.70 -9.40 11.46
C HIS A 175 -7.21 -7.96 11.49
N TYR A 176 -8.13 -6.99 11.42
CA TYR A 176 -7.78 -5.58 11.50
C TYR A 176 -7.06 -5.24 12.82
N GLN A 177 -7.58 -5.70 13.96
CA GLN A 177 -6.96 -5.46 15.28
C GLN A 177 -5.58 -6.10 15.41
N GLU A 178 -5.42 -7.36 14.99
CA GLU A 178 -4.10 -8.03 15.02
C GLU A 178 -3.10 -7.32 14.09
N MET A 179 -3.54 -6.84 12.92
CA MET A 179 -2.68 -6.04 12.04
C MET A 179 -2.27 -4.72 12.69
N MET A 180 -3.20 -4.04 13.36
CA MET A 180 -2.93 -2.79 14.09
C MET A 180 -1.86 -2.99 15.17
N GLU A 181 -1.91 -4.06 15.95
CA GLU A 181 -0.90 -4.37 16.98
C GLU A 181 0.50 -4.62 16.39
N VAL A 182 0.57 -5.10 15.15
CA VAL A 182 1.84 -5.37 14.46
C VAL A 182 2.40 -4.13 13.79
N VAL A 183 1.56 -3.23 13.28
CA VAL A 183 1.97 -2.17 12.33
C VAL A 183 1.77 -0.72 12.77
N ALA A 184 0.96 -0.45 13.79
CA ALA A 184 0.58 0.89 14.23
C ALA A 184 1.27 1.34 15.52
#